data_AF-A0A256WKL9-F1
#
_entry.id   AF-A0A256WKL9-F1
#
_cell.length_a   1.000
_cell.length_b   1.000
_cell.length_c   1.000
_cell.angle_alpha   90.00
_cell.angle_beta   90.00
_cell.angle_gamma   90.00
#
_symmetry.space_group_name_H-M   'P 1'
#
loop_
_entity.id
_entity.type
_entity.pdbx_description
1 polymer ?
#
loop_
_entity_poly.entity_id
_entity_poly.type
_entity_poly.pdbx_seq_one_letter_code
_entity_poly.pdbx_strand_id
1 'polypeptide(L)'
;MIKLIEHKKEKRISVEIAYNSHQIEKMKCINGRKWSASKKLWHFPVKSYVIKELIVIFGIEKVPIEIRDLSNEESLLQVKYEETENKILLQLKRNDKDIEFIKSLKYHSWNKEKMFWLVSKTEENKKQIAAYFGRRLYRGKILGLLKEKVKKAPLTKELHVYEHIKGRLKLIFTYNDSLRMLIKEFPYTRWDSKNKWWTTVDNSFVREQLNTFCLQEQWKQHYYKKPEEEICARPHKDQIVNYRKCPEEYINHLKLGKGSCIMWSDQRKKNHYL
;
A
#
# COMPACT_ATOMS: atom_id res chain seq x y z
N MET A 1 -43.94 -17.41 9.20
CA MET A 1 -43.40 -16.62 8.09
C MET A 1 -42.74 -15.35 8.64
N ILE A 2 -41.48 -15.06 8.27
CA ILE A 2 -40.78 -13.82 8.66
C ILE A 2 -40.76 -12.90 7.44
N LYS A 3 -41.13 -11.62 7.60
CA LYS A 3 -41.19 -10.62 6.51
C LYS A 3 -40.86 -9.22 7.02
N LEU A 4 -40.47 -8.32 6.11
CA LEU A 4 -40.40 -6.88 6.40
C LEU A 4 -41.80 -6.26 6.23
N ILE A 5 -42.22 -5.44 7.19
CA ILE A 5 -43.49 -4.72 7.14
C ILE A 5 -43.28 -3.24 7.46
N GLU A 6 -44.12 -2.39 6.91
CA GLU A 6 -44.24 -1.00 7.34
C GLU A 6 -45.40 -0.88 8.33
N HIS A 7 -45.11 -0.37 9.54
CA HIS A 7 -46.10 -0.21 10.59
C HIS A 7 -45.95 1.18 11.21
N LYS A 8 -46.97 2.03 11.04
CA LYS A 8 -46.96 3.44 11.48
C LYS A 8 -45.78 4.24 10.91
N LYS A 9 -45.51 4.11 9.60
CA LYS A 9 -44.39 4.76 8.88
C LYS A 9 -42.97 4.32 9.32
N GLU A 10 -42.86 3.25 10.11
CA GLU A 10 -41.58 2.63 10.48
C GLU A 10 -41.44 1.26 9.83
N LYS A 11 -40.29 0.98 9.23
CA LYS A 11 -39.92 -0.38 8.77
C LYS A 11 -39.65 -1.27 9.98
N ARG A 12 -40.30 -2.43 10.03
CA ARG A 12 -40.23 -3.41 11.13
C ARG A 12 -40.18 -4.83 10.58
N ILE A 13 -39.59 -5.74 11.35
CA ILE A 13 -39.55 -7.17 11.02
C ILE A 13 -40.78 -7.83 11.65
N SER A 14 -41.68 -8.38 10.83
CA SER A 14 -42.79 -9.20 11.30
C SER A 14 -42.40 -10.68 11.38
N VAL A 15 -42.82 -11.34 12.44
CA VAL A 15 -42.67 -12.77 12.67
C VAL A 15 -44.04 -13.36 12.96
N GLU A 16 -44.51 -14.16 12.01
CA GLU A 16 -45.71 -14.97 12.13
C GLU A 16 -45.30 -16.41 12.43
N ILE A 17 -45.77 -16.98 13.53
CA ILE A 17 -45.42 -18.34 13.94
C ILE A 17 -46.66 -19.06 14.43
N ALA A 18 -46.73 -20.38 14.20
CA ALA A 18 -47.68 -21.23 14.88
C ALA A 18 -47.41 -21.21 16.39
N TYR A 19 -48.44 -21.50 17.19
CA TYR A 19 -48.33 -21.44 18.64
C TYR A 19 -47.25 -22.42 19.15
N ASN A 20 -46.13 -21.87 19.61
CA ASN A 20 -45.03 -22.61 20.22
C ASN A 20 -44.54 -21.82 21.44
N SER A 21 -44.83 -22.33 22.63
CA SER A 21 -44.55 -21.64 23.91
C SER A 21 -43.07 -21.27 24.05
N HIS A 22 -42.16 -22.20 23.75
CA HIS A 22 -40.72 -22.02 23.90
C HIS A 22 -40.16 -20.94 22.94
N GLN A 23 -40.66 -20.87 21.70
CA GLN A 23 -40.25 -19.80 20.76
C GLN A 23 -40.81 -18.44 21.18
N ILE A 24 -42.06 -18.41 21.66
CA ILE A 24 -42.72 -17.18 22.12
C ILE A 24 -41.99 -16.61 23.35
N GLU A 25 -41.58 -17.44 24.30
CA GLU A 25 -40.81 -17.00 25.47
C GLU A 25 -39.47 -16.36 25.07
N LYS A 26 -38.73 -16.98 24.16
CA LYS A 26 -37.48 -16.40 23.65
C LYS A 26 -37.72 -15.07 22.91
N MET A 27 -38.77 -14.97 22.11
CA MET A 27 -39.16 -13.71 21.47
C MET A 27 -39.58 -12.63 22.47
N LYS A 28 -40.19 -13.02 23.59
CA LYS A 28 -40.50 -12.13 24.71
C LYS A 28 -39.25 -11.63 25.44
N CYS A 29 -38.07 -12.18 25.21
CA CYS A 29 -36.83 -11.62 25.78
C CYS A 29 -36.24 -10.49 24.92
N ILE A 30 -36.63 -10.39 23.63
CA ILE A 30 -36.05 -9.43 22.69
C ILE A 30 -36.51 -8.00 23.00
N ASN A 31 -35.57 -7.06 23.08
CA ASN A 31 -35.85 -5.66 23.36
C ASN A 31 -36.50 -4.92 22.17
N GLY A 32 -37.60 -4.21 22.43
CA GLY A 32 -38.34 -3.42 21.44
C GLY A 32 -39.42 -4.19 20.66
N ARG A 33 -39.72 -5.43 21.07
CA ARG A 33 -40.83 -6.25 20.56
C ARG A 33 -42.20 -5.59 20.79
N LYS A 34 -43.11 -5.77 19.85
CA LYS A 34 -44.52 -5.37 19.97
C LYS A 34 -45.41 -6.44 19.35
N TRP A 35 -46.57 -6.68 19.97
CA TRP A 35 -47.61 -7.55 19.42
C TRP A 35 -48.63 -6.70 18.66
N SER A 36 -48.97 -7.12 17.45
CA SER A 36 -50.05 -6.51 16.66
C SER A 36 -51.29 -7.39 16.77
N ALA A 37 -52.28 -6.93 17.54
CA ALA A 37 -53.54 -7.66 17.74
C ALA A 37 -54.34 -7.81 16.44
N SER A 38 -54.37 -6.78 15.59
CA SER A 38 -55.12 -6.78 14.33
C SER A 38 -54.58 -7.78 13.31
N LYS A 39 -53.26 -7.95 13.25
CA LYS A 39 -52.59 -8.86 12.31
C LYS A 39 -52.13 -10.18 12.95
N LYS A 40 -52.41 -10.38 14.25
CA LYS A 40 -51.99 -11.53 15.07
C LYS A 40 -50.51 -11.91 14.88
N LEU A 41 -49.62 -10.91 14.85
CA LEU A 41 -48.19 -11.11 14.61
C LEU A 41 -47.31 -10.32 15.56
N TRP A 42 -46.10 -10.81 15.76
CA TRP A 42 -45.04 -10.09 16.47
C TRP A 42 -44.27 -9.21 15.50
N HIS A 43 -43.90 -8.00 15.93
CA HIS A 43 -43.06 -7.12 15.14
C HIS A 43 -41.92 -6.49 15.95
N PHE A 44 -40.75 -6.42 15.33
CA PHE A 44 -39.49 -6.00 15.94
C PHE A 44 -38.86 -4.84 15.17
N PRO A 45 -38.05 -3.99 15.82
CA PRO A 45 -37.28 -2.96 15.12
C PRO A 45 -36.23 -3.62 14.20
N VAL A 46 -35.97 -3.01 13.05
CA VAL A 46 -34.90 -3.44 12.14
C VAL A 46 -33.56 -3.00 12.73
N LYS A 47 -32.96 -3.86 13.56
CA LYS A 47 -31.63 -3.64 14.16
C LYS A 47 -30.81 -4.92 14.07
N SER A 48 -29.50 -4.80 13.90
CA SER A 48 -28.60 -5.96 13.76
C SER A 48 -28.69 -6.97 14.92
N TYR A 49 -28.85 -6.52 16.17
CA TYR A 49 -28.96 -7.44 17.31
C TYR A 49 -30.23 -8.30 17.26
N VAL A 50 -31.36 -7.71 16.84
CA VAL A 50 -32.65 -8.43 16.70
C VAL A 50 -32.52 -9.51 15.64
N ILE A 51 -31.89 -9.19 14.50
CA ILE A 51 -31.71 -10.15 13.40
C ILE A 51 -30.87 -11.34 13.86
N LYS A 52 -29.79 -11.09 14.62
CA LYS A 52 -28.95 -12.16 15.21
C LYS A 52 -29.74 -13.06 16.16
N GLU A 53 -30.53 -12.46 17.07
CA GLU A 53 -31.38 -13.23 18.00
C GLU A 53 -32.45 -14.05 17.25
N LEU A 54 -33.08 -13.48 16.22
CA LEU A 54 -34.06 -14.19 15.40
C LEU A 54 -33.44 -15.38 14.64
N ILE A 55 -32.22 -15.23 14.13
CA ILE A 55 -31.46 -16.33 13.50
C ILE A 55 -31.21 -17.47 14.50
N VAL A 56 -30.84 -17.13 15.75
CA VAL A 56 -30.61 -18.12 16.81
C VAL A 56 -31.90 -18.86 17.18
N ILE A 57 -33.05 -18.17 17.21
CA ILE A 57 -34.33 -18.76 17.61
C ILE A 57 -34.94 -19.63 16.51
N PHE A 58 -34.93 -19.17 15.27
CA PHE A 58 -35.66 -19.79 14.15
C PHE A 58 -34.80 -20.62 13.20
N GLY A 59 -33.48 -20.51 13.31
CA GLY A 59 -32.53 -21.05 12.34
C GLY A 59 -32.43 -20.14 11.11
N ILE A 60 -31.25 -20.18 10.47
CA ILE A 60 -30.92 -19.33 9.32
C ILE A 60 -31.97 -19.50 8.21
N GLU A 61 -32.34 -20.74 7.88
CA GLU A 61 -33.22 -21.12 6.76
C GLU A 61 -34.57 -20.39 6.73
N LYS A 62 -35.15 -20.08 7.90
CA LYS A 62 -36.48 -19.47 8.01
C LYS A 62 -36.47 -17.94 7.93
N VAL A 63 -35.29 -17.32 7.95
CA VAL A 63 -35.13 -15.86 7.84
C VAL A 63 -34.84 -15.48 6.39
N PRO A 64 -35.68 -14.64 5.73
CA PRO A 64 -35.44 -14.15 4.38
C PRO A 64 -34.08 -13.49 4.21
N ILE A 65 -33.46 -13.68 3.05
CA ILE A 65 -32.12 -13.16 2.71
C ILE A 65 -32.06 -11.64 2.85
N GLU A 66 -33.11 -10.93 2.41
CA GLU A 66 -33.24 -9.46 2.52
C GLU A 66 -33.06 -8.95 3.97
N ILE A 67 -33.51 -9.71 4.96
CA ILE A 67 -33.40 -9.35 6.38
C ILE A 67 -31.99 -9.65 6.90
N ARG A 68 -31.33 -10.68 6.37
CA ARG A 68 -29.94 -11.00 6.73
C ARG A 68 -28.99 -9.91 6.23
N ASP A 69 -29.20 -9.40 5.02
CA ASP A 69 -28.34 -8.38 4.42
C ASP A 69 -28.42 -7.03 5.14
N LEU A 70 -29.58 -6.69 5.71
CA LEU A 70 -29.73 -5.52 6.57
C LEU A 70 -28.83 -5.54 7.82
N SER A 71 -28.46 -6.73 8.32
CA SER A 71 -27.49 -6.86 9.43
C SER A 71 -26.03 -6.68 8.96
N ASN A 72 -25.75 -6.98 7.69
CA ASN A 72 -24.43 -6.80 7.10
C ASN A 72 -24.13 -5.32 6.88
N GLU A 73 -25.06 -4.50 6.40
CA GLU A 73 -24.82 -3.06 6.14
C GLU A 73 -24.35 -2.29 7.38
N GLU A 74 -24.92 -2.52 8.57
CA GLU A 74 -24.44 -1.91 9.82
C GLU A 74 -23.03 -2.38 10.20
N SER A 75 -22.67 -3.60 9.81
CA SER A 75 -21.34 -4.19 10.00
C SER A 75 -20.31 -3.63 8.99
N LEU A 76 -20.75 -3.15 7.83
CA LEU A 76 -19.90 -2.55 6.79
C LEU A 76 -19.36 -1.16 7.18
N LEU A 77 -20.04 -0.47 8.09
CA LEU A 77 -19.71 0.90 8.51
C LEU A 77 -18.79 0.96 9.75
N GLN A 78 -18.37 -0.19 10.28
CA GLN A 78 -17.47 -0.23 11.42
C GLN A 78 -16.04 0.18 11.03
N VAL A 79 -15.48 1.11 11.80
CA VAL A 79 -14.14 1.66 11.61
C VAL A 79 -13.23 1.13 12.70
N LYS A 80 -12.22 0.37 12.30
CA LYS A 80 -11.19 -0.12 13.21
C LYS A 80 -10.25 1.01 13.53
N TYR A 81 -9.95 1.19 14.81
CA TYR A 81 -8.95 2.16 15.23
C TYR A 81 -7.90 1.55 16.15
N GLU A 82 -6.66 2.04 16.04
CA GLU A 82 -5.55 1.74 16.93
C GLU A 82 -4.76 3.00 17.22
N GLU A 83 -4.45 3.23 18.50
CA GLU A 83 -3.59 4.32 18.93
C GLU A 83 -2.17 3.79 19.19
N THR A 84 -1.20 4.46 18.60
CA THR A 84 0.23 4.26 18.87
C THR A 84 0.77 5.40 19.74
N GLU A 85 2.08 5.48 19.91
CA GLU A 85 2.73 6.54 20.67
C GLU A 85 2.39 7.93 20.09
N ASN A 86 2.58 8.11 18.78
CA ASN A 86 2.45 9.42 18.12
C ASN A 86 1.37 9.48 17.03
N LYS A 87 0.75 8.35 16.68
CA LYS A 87 -0.17 8.24 15.53
C LYS A 87 -1.44 7.47 15.86
N ILE A 88 -2.50 7.79 15.15
CA ILE A 88 -3.79 7.09 15.14
C ILE A 88 -3.90 6.37 13.79
N LEU A 89 -4.19 5.08 13.86
CA LEU A 89 -4.39 4.22 12.71
C LEU A 89 -5.90 4.01 12.54
N LEU A 90 -6.41 4.25 11.34
CA LEU A 90 -7.82 4.05 10.99
C LEU A 90 -7.93 3.09 9.81
N GLN A 91 -8.66 1.99 9.99
CA GLN A 91 -8.96 1.03 8.92
C GLN A 91 -10.47 0.94 8.75
N LEU A 92 -10.95 1.24 7.54
CA LEU A 92 -12.36 1.28 7.19
C LEU A 92 -12.56 0.78 5.75
N LYS A 93 -13.79 0.39 5.41
CA LYS A 93 -14.18 0.11 4.02
C LYS A 93 -14.26 1.41 3.23
N ARG A 94 -14.21 1.30 1.90
CA ARG A 94 -14.27 2.45 1.01
C ARG A 94 -15.64 3.13 1.13
N ASN A 95 -15.65 4.34 1.68
CA ASN A 95 -16.79 5.22 1.74
C ASN A 95 -16.30 6.65 1.48
N ASP A 96 -16.84 7.31 0.45
CA ASP A 96 -16.30 8.58 -0.03
C ASP A 96 -16.46 9.70 1.02
N LYS A 97 -17.57 9.72 1.78
CA LYS A 97 -17.78 10.68 2.87
C LYS A 97 -16.78 10.53 4.00
N ASP A 98 -16.49 9.28 4.38
CA ASP A 98 -15.52 9.00 5.45
C ASP A 98 -14.09 9.34 4.99
N ILE A 99 -13.79 9.13 3.70
CA ILE A 99 -12.49 9.48 3.10
C ILE A 99 -12.32 11.01 3.06
N GLU A 100 -13.34 11.76 2.66
CA GLU A 100 -13.33 13.22 2.69
C GLU A 100 -13.10 13.77 4.10
N PHE A 101 -13.77 13.19 5.09
CA PHE A 101 -13.54 13.53 6.50
C PHE A 101 -12.09 13.24 6.95
N ILE A 102 -11.54 12.08 6.60
CA ILE A 102 -10.15 11.76 7.00
C ILE A 102 -9.15 12.72 6.34
N LYS A 103 -9.42 13.15 5.10
CA LYS A 103 -8.61 14.14 4.39
C LYS A 103 -8.69 15.54 5.03
N SER A 104 -9.73 15.86 5.78
CA SER A 104 -9.80 17.14 6.50
C SER A 104 -8.97 17.16 7.80
N LEU A 105 -8.52 16.00 8.29
CA LEU A 105 -7.73 15.89 9.53
C LEU A 105 -6.30 16.39 9.34
N LYS A 106 -5.68 16.90 10.41
CA LYS A 106 -4.29 17.40 10.33
C LYS A 106 -3.30 16.23 10.21
N TYR A 107 -2.36 16.34 9.26
CA TYR A 107 -1.30 15.35 9.03
C TYR A 107 -1.84 13.92 8.82
N HIS A 108 -2.68 13.77 7.79
CA HIS A 108 -3.17 12.47 7.35
C HIS A 108 -2.25 11.88 6.25
N SER A 109 -2.17 10.55 6.20
CA SER A 109 -1.47 9.82 5.13
C SER A 109 -2.12 8.46 4.89
N TRP A 110 -2.19 8.03 3.64
CA TRP A 110 -2.70 6.70 3.28
C TRP A 110 -1.55 5.71 3.14
N ASN A 111 -1.62 4.61 3.88
CA ASN A 111 -0.69 3.50 3.71
C ASN A 111 -1.26 2.51 2.68
N LYS A 112 -0.70 2.53 1.46
CA LYS A 112 -1.11 1.63 0.37
C LYS A 112 -0.81 0.15 0.65
N GLU A 113 0.29 -0.15 1.34
CA GLU A 113 0.71 -1.53 1.61
C GLU A 113 -0.22 -2.22 2.61
N LYS A 114 -0.65 -1.46 3.63
CA LYS A 114 -1.38 -1.99 4.78
C LYS A 114 -2.86 -1.58 4.81
N MET A 115 -3.29 -0.82 3.79
CA MET A 115 -4.68 -0.40 3.57
C MET A 115 -5.30 0.28 4.81
N PHE A 116 -4.57 1.18 5.45
CA PHE A 116 -5.06 2.01 6.56
C PHE A 116 -4.64 3.47 6.40
N TRP A 117 -5.41 4.35 7.04
CA TRP A 117 -5.08 5.75 7.21
C TRP A 117 -4.25 5.96 8.47
N LEU A 118 -3.28 6.86 8.35
CA LEU A 118 -2.36 7.24 9.39
C LEU A 118 -2.57 8.72 9.68
N VAL A 119 -2.95 9.05 10.91
CA VAL A 119 -3.25 10.41 11.34
C VAL A 119 -2.40 10.74 12.55
N SER A 120 -1.87 11.96 12.65
CA SER A 120 -1.12 12.37 13.84
C SER A 120 -2.00 12.37 15.09
N LYS A 121 -1.45 11.89 16.21
CA LYS A 121 -2.14 11.84 17.51
C LYS A 121 -2.13 13.21 18.18
N THR A 122 -2.91 14.12 17.64
CA THR A 122 -3.18 15.43 18.23
C THR A 122 -4.52 15.39 18.96
N GLU A 123 -4.67 16.11 20.07
CA GLU A 123 -5.94 16.15 20.82
C GLU A 123 -7.12 16.62 19.96
N GLU A 124 -6.86 17.56 19.03
CA GLU A 124 -7.86 18.01 18.06
C GLU A 124 -8.33 16.88 17.14
N ASN A 125 -7.39 16.15 16.53
CA ASN A 125 -7.71 15.02 15.67
C ASN A 125 -8.48 13.92 16.43
N LYS A 126 -8.13 13.64 17.69
CA LYS A 126 -8.87 12.68 18.53
C LYS A 126 -10.32 13.10 18.74
N LYS A 127 -10.55 14.37 19.09
CA LYS A 127 -11.90 14.92 19.28
C LYS A 127 -12.72 14.85 18.00
N GLN A 128 -12.14 15.24 16.87
CA GLN A 128 -12.81 15.19 15.57
C GLN A 128 -13.18 13.76 15.17
N ILE A 129 -12.25 12.81 15.31
CA ILE A 129 -12.49 11.39 15.01
C ILE A 129 -13.58 10.82 15.92
N ALA A 130 -13.53 11.10 17.23
CA ALA A 130 -14.53 10.63 18.18
C ALA A 130 -15.92 11.24 17.91
N ALA A 131 -15.99 12.52 17.55
CA ALA A 131 -17.24 13.20 17.21
C ALA A 131 -17.87 12.67 15.92
N TYR A 132 -17.06 12.44 14.87
CA TYR A 132 -17.57 12.01 13.56
C TYR A 132 -17.91 10.52 13.50
N PHE A 133 -17.03 9.65 14.01
CA PHE A 133 -17.23 8.21 13.92
C PHE A 133 -18.02 7.67 15.12
N GLY A 134 -17.84 8.22 16.32
CA GLY A 134 -18.60 7.87 17.52
C GLY A 134 -18.72 6.36 17.74
N ARG A 135 -19.95 5.85 17.62
CA ARG A 135 -20.28 4.42 17.82
C ARG A 135 -19.76 3.48 16.72
N ARG A 136 -19.30 4.02 15.59
CA ARG A 136 -18.69 3.25 14.50
C ARG A 136 -17.26 2.83 14.81
N LEU A 137 -16.60 3.48 15.79
CA LEU A 137 -15.23 3.15 16.19
C LEU A 137 -15.20 1.88 17.03
N TYR A 138 -14.35 0.93 16.63
CA TYR A 138 -14.00 -0.22 17.47
C TYR A 138 -12.49 -0.33 17.60
N ARG A 139 -12.02 -0.52 18.84
CA ARG A 139 -10.59 -0.66 19.13
C ARG A 139 -10.12 -2.03 18.70
N GLY A 140 -9.11 -2.11 17.84
CA GLY A 140 -8.54 -3.38 17.41
C GLY A 140 -7.09 -3.25 16.96
N LYS A 141 -6.27 -4.28 17.20
CA LYS A 141 -4.87 -4.29 16.75
C LYS A 141 -4.80 -4.33 15.22
N ILE A 142 -4.44 -3.21 14.58
CA ILE A 142 -4.19 -3.09 13.13
C ILE A 142 -2.79 -3.59 12.84
N LEU A 143 -1.81 -3.21 13.67
CA LEU A 143 -0.41 -3.61 13.53
C LEU A 143 -0.19 -5.11 13.80
N GLY A 144 -0.99 -5.73 14.69
CA GLY A 144 -0.85 -7.14 15.07
C GLY A 144 -1.25 -8.17 14.02
N LEU A 145 -1.93 -7.78 12.94
CA LEU A 145 -2.32 -8.70 11.85
C LEU A 145 -1.22 -8.89 10.80
N LEU A 146 -0.16 -8.10 10.89
CA LEU A 146 1.02 -8.27 10.08
C LEU A 146 1.95 -9.17 10.87
N LYS A 147 1.85 -10.49 10.66
CA LYS A 147 3.07 -11.29 10.70
C LYS A 147 3.99 -10.62 9.71
N GLU A 148 4.97 -9.86 10.20
CA GLU A 148 6.04 -9.40 9.35
C GLU A 148 6.49 -10.63 8.56
N LYS A 149 6.39 -10.57 7.23
CA LYS A 149 7.24 -11.42 6.42
C LYS A 149 8.63 -10.91 6.72
N VAL A 150 9.20 -11.35 7.85
CA VAL A 150 10.63 -11.42 8.03
C VAL A 150 11.04 -12.29 6.85
N LYS A 151 11.44 -11.65 5.75
CA LYS A 151 12.34 -12.28 4.82
C LYS A 151 13.55 -12.55 5.70
N LYS A 152 13.57 -13.70 6.37
CA LYS A 152 14.81 -14.31 6.81
C LYS A 152 15.50 -14.55 5.49
N ALA A 153 16.25 -13.54 5.02
CA ALA A 153 17.33 -13.82 4.11
C ALA A 153 18.09 -14.97 4.78
N PRO A 154 18.33 -16.07 4.08
CA PRO A 154 19.22 -17.07 4.65
C PRO A 154 20.49 -16.30 5.03
N LEU A 155 20.89 -16.36 6.31
CA LEU A 155 22.18 -15.84 6.74
C LEU A 155 23.23 -16.81 6.19
N THR A 156 23.34 -16.89 4.86
CA THR A 156 24.46 -17.52 4.23
C THR A 156 25.62 -16.55 4.39
N LYS A 157 26.70 -17.03 5.00
CA LYS A 157 28.00 -16.35 5.01
C LYS A 157 28.60 -16.46 3.61
N GLU A 158 27.96 -15.78 2.66
CA GLU A 158 28.34 -15.78 1.25
C GLU A 158 28.79 -14.37 0.86
N LEU A 159 29.98 -14.30 0.27
CA LEU A 159 30.54 -13.08 -0.32
C LEU A 159 30.53 -13.24 -1.84
N HIS A 160 29.69 -12.46 -2.51
CA HIS A 160 29.67 -12.40 -3.96
C HIS A 160 30.49 -11.20 -4.45
N VAL A 161 31.50 -11.49 -5.27
CA VAL A 161 32.40 -10.52 -5.88
C VAL A 161 32.14 -10.49 -7.38
N TYR A 162 31.72 -9.32 -7.89
CA TYR A 162 31.43 -9.09 -9.30
C TYR A 162 32.42 -8.09 -9.89
N GLU A 163 32.94 -8.34 -11.08
CA GLU A 163 33.59 -7.30 -11.88
C GLU A 163 32.51 -6.35 -12.42
N HIS A 164 32.44 -5.12 -11.90
CA HIS A 164 31.40 -4.16 -12.28
C HIS A 164 31.79 -3.37 -13.54
N ILE A 165 32.98 -2.75 -13.49
CA ILE A 165 33.62 -2.02 -14.57
C ILE A 165 35.08 -2.48 -14.58
N LYS A 166 35.79 -2.40 -15.71
CA LYS A 166 37.21 -2.73 -15.80
C LYS A 166 38.00 -2.04 -14.67
N GLY A 167 38.63 -2.83 -13.80
CA GLY A 167 39.40 -2.34 -12.65
C GLY A 167 38.59 -2.04 -11.38
N ARG A 168 37.29 -2.37 -11.31
CA ARG A 168 36.46 -2.19 -10.09
C ARG A 168 35.64 -3.43 -9.75
N LEU A 169 35.69 -3.77 -8.47
CA LEU A 169 34.94 -4.87 -7.87
C LEU A 169 33.69 -4.34 -7.16
N LYS A 170 32.61 -5.09 -7.30
CA LYS A 170 31.36 -4.93 -6.56
C LYS A 170 31.21 -6.09 -5.58
N LEU A 171 30.99 -5.78 -4.31
CA LEU A 171 30.89 -6.73 -3.21
C LEU A 171 29.46 -6.75 -2.67
N ILE A 172 28.85 -7.93 -2.67
CA ILE A 172 27.52 -8.18 -2.10
C ILE A 172 27.66 -9.27 -1.05
N PHE A 173 27.22 -8.98 0.17
CA PHE A 173 27.30 -9.90 1.30
C PHE A 173 26.22 -9.57 2.34
N THR A 174 25.95 -10.52 3.23
CA THR A 174 25.06 -10.33 4.39
C THR A 174 25.74 -9.43 5.43
N TYR A 175 24.97 -8.64 6.19
CA TYR A 175 25.57 -7.66 7.10
C TYR A 175 26.50 -8.33 8.13
N ASN A 176 27.78 -7.95 8.09
CA ASN A 176 28.81 -8.36 9.04
C ASN A 176 29.73 -7.17 9.30
N ASP A 177 29.94 -6.85 10.59
CA ASP A 177 30.68 -5.64 10.97
C ASP A 177 32.19 -5.79 10.73
N SER A 178 32.76 -6.97 10.96
CA SER A 178 34.18 -7.26 10.69
C SER A 178 34.51 -7.11 9.19
N LEU A 179 33.69 -7.70 8.32
CA LEU A 179 33.87 -7.58 6.86
C LEU A 179 33.65 -6.13 6.38
N ARG A 180 32.70 -5.41 6.99
CA ARG A 180 32.48 -3.98 6.71
C ARG A 180 33.68 -3.13 7.12
N MET A 181 34.29 -3.40 8.27
CA MET A 181 35.51 -2.71 8.72
C MET A 181 36.65 -2.95 7.74
N LEU A 182 36.91 -4.22 7.38
CA LEU A 182 37.91 -4.58 6.38
C LEU A 182 37.69 -3.85 5.05
N ILE A 183 36.45 -3.82 4.57
CA ILE A 183 36.12 -3.15 3.30
C ILE A 183 36.38 -1.64 3.38
N LYS A 184 36.17 -1.00 4.54
CA LYS A 184 36.45 0.43 4.68
C LYS A 184 37.94 0.77 4.62
N GLU A 185 38.83 -0.18 4.92
CA GLU A 185 40.28 0.00 4.84
C GLU A 185 40.77 -0.03 3.38
N PHE A 186 40.00 -0.62 2.47
CA PHE A 186 40.39 -0.68 1.06
C PHE A 186 40.35 0.71 0.38
N PRO A 187 41.21 0.93 -0.63
CA PRO A 187 41.26 2.19 -1.35
C PRO A 187 40.00 2.41 -2.21
N TYR A 188 39.54 3.67 -2.24
CA TYR A 188 38.42 4.14 -3.07
C TYR A 188 37.10 3.38 -2.88
N THR A 189 36.80 2.98 -1.65
CA THR A 189 35.56 2.28 -1.34
C THR A 189 34.35 3.21 -1.34
N ARG A 190 33.23 2.68 -1.85
CA ARG A 190 31.96 3.42 -1.86
C ARG A 190 30.79 2.49 -1.62
N TRP A 191 29.91 2.88 -0.70
CA TRP A 191 28.62 2.25 -0.49
C TRP A 191 27.57 2.81 -1.47
N ASP A 192 26.84 1.92 -2.13
CA ASP A 192 25.66 2.26 -2.93
C ASP A 192 24.40 2.00 -2.09
N SER A 193 23.74 3.07 -1.64
CA SER A 193 22.53 2.97 -0.81
C SER A 193 21.29 2.49 -1.56
N LYS A 194 21.22 2.71 -2.87
CA LYS A 194 20.08 2.33 -3.71
C LYS A 194 20.09 0.84 -3.98
N ASN A 195 21.27 0.32 -4.35
CA ASN A 195 21.44 -1.08 -4.74
C ASN A 195 21.99 -1.98 -3.63
N LYS A 196 22.43 -1.39 -2.50
CA LYS A 196 22.90 -2.07 -1.30
C LYS A 196 24.14 -2.96 -1.53
N TRP A 197 25.19 -2.39 -2.10
CA TRP A 197 26.48 -3.06 -2.29
C TRP A 197 27.66 -2.13 -2.07
N TRP A 198 28.84 -2.71 -1.87
CA TRP A 198 30.10 -1.97 -1.82
C TRP A 198 30.80 -2.03 -3.18
N THR A 199 31.51 -0.95 -3.53
CA THR A 199 32.42 -0.92 -4.69
C THR A 199 33.83 -0.63 -4.19
N THR A 200 34.83 -1.33 -4.72
CA THR A 200 36.26 -1.13 -4.42
C THR A 200 37.11 -1.31 -5.69
N VAL A 201 38.40 -0.94 -5.63
CA VAL A 201 39.35 -1.17 -6.72
C VAL A 201 39.66 -2.66 -6.86
N ASP A 202 39.81 -3.10 -8.10
CA ASP A 202 40.30 -4.43 -8.40
C ASP A 202 41.83 -4.46 -8.34
N ASN A 203 42.38 -4.94 -7.22
CA ASN A 203 43.82 -5.08 -6.99
C ASN A 203 44.10 -6.46 -6.37
N SER A 204 45.27 -7.03 -6.63
CA SER A 204 45.71 -8.31 -6.05
C SER A 204 45.64 -8.28 -4.52
N PHE A 205 46.12 -7.20 -3.90
CA PHE A 205 46.04 -6.99 -2.45
C PHE A 205 44.61 -7.10 -1.91
N VAL A 206 43.63 -6.45 -2.56
CA VAL A 206 42.23 -6.49 -2.13
C VAL A 206 41.67 -7.90 -2.26
N ARG A 207 41.99 -8.62 -3.34
CA ARG A 207 41.56 -10.01 -3.55
C ARG A 207 42.14 -10.97 -2.50
N GLU A 208 43.42 -10.81 -2.15
CA GLU A 208 44.11 -11.61 -1.12
C GLU A 208 43.55 -11.35 0.28
N GLN A 209 43.30 -10.09 0.63
CA GLN A 209 42.68 -9.73 1.92
C GLN A 209 41.27 -10.31 2.04
N LEU A 210 40.46 -10.21 0.98
CA LEU A 210 39.13 -10.82 0.95
C LEU A 210 39.18 -12.35 1.07
N ASN A 211 40.14 -13.01 0.40
CA ASN A 211 40.31 -14.46 0.47
C ASN A 211 40.75 -14.91 1.88
N THR A 212 41.73 -14.21 2.45
CA THR A 212 42.21 -14.47 3.83
C THR A 212 41.07 -14.35 4.84
N PHE A 213 40.27 -13.28 4.75
CA PHE A 213 39.11 -13.09 5.61
C PHE A 213 38.08 -14.21 5.43
N CYS A 214 37.79 -14.61 4.19
CA CYS A 214 36.83 -15.68 3.93
C CYS A 214 37.29 -17.03 4.49
N LEU A 215 38.59 -17.33 4.40
CA LEU A 215 39.16 -18.55 4.95
C LEU A 215 39.11 -18.57 6.48
N GLN A 216 39.44 -17.45 7.13
CA GLN A 216 39.43 -17.32 8.60
C GLN A 216 38.01 -17.43 9.19
N GLU A 217 37.05 -16.75 8.59
CA GLU A 217 35.68 -16.62 9.11
C GLU A 217 34.70 -17.67 8.54
N GLN A 218 35.23 -18.61 7.74
CA GLN A 218 34.50 -19.66 7.04
C GLN A 218 33.37 -19.13 6.13
N TRP A 219 33.67 -18.12 5.33
CA TRP A 219 32.75 -17.60 4.31
C TRP A 219 32.94 -18.31 2.97
N LYS A 220 31.83 -18.51 2.26
CA LYS A 220 31.84 -18.98 0.87
C LYS A 220 32.04 -17.78 -0.05
N GLN A 221 33.14 -17.74 -0.78
CA GLN A 221 33.42 -16.70 -1.76
C GLN A 221 32.98 -17.16 -3.16
N HIS A 222 32.18 -16.34 -3.84
CA HIS A 222 31.77 -16.53 -5.22
C HIS A 222 32.27 -15.38 -6.09
N TYR A 223 33.03 -15.72 -7.14
CA TYR A 223 33.58 -14.74 -8.05
C TYR A 223 32.89 -14.83 -9.42
N TYR A 224 32.39 -13.68 -9.90
CA TYR A 224 31.68 -13.57 -11.17
C TYR A 224 32.40 -12.57 -12.07
N LYS A 225 32.90 -13.04 -13.21
CA LYS A 225 33.37 -12.18 -14.29
C LYS A 225 32.18 -11.70 -15.10
N LYS A 226 32.23 -10.44 -15.55
CA LYS A 226 31.24 -9.97 -16.53
C LYS A 226 31.48 -10.78 -17.82
N PRO A 227 30.44 -11.42 -18.41
CA PRO A 227 30.60 -12.00 -19.74
C PRO A 227 31.02 -10.89 -20.70
N GLU A 228 31.99 -11.17 -21.57
CA GLU A 228 32.36 -10.26 -22.65
C GLU A 228 31.13 -10.08 -23.54
N GLU A 229 30.40 -8.98 -23.33
CA GLU A 229 29.34 -8.58 -24.24
C GLU A 229 30.04 -8.26 -25.56
N GLU A 230 29.76 -9.03 -26.61
CA GLU A 230 30.07 -8.64 -27.99
C GLU A 230 29.42 -7.29 -28.23
N ILE A 231 30.20 -6.22 -28.12
CA ILE A 231 29.72 -4.87 -28.35
C ILE A 231 29.32 -4.83 -29.82
N CYS A 232 28.02 -4.96 -30.11
CA CYS A 232 27.50 -4.70 -31.43
C CYS A 232 27.86 -3.26 -31.77
N ALA A 233 28.81 -3.09 -32.70
CA ALA A 233 29.19 -1.78 -33.18
C ALA A 233 27.93 -1.03 -33.61
N ARG A 234 27.88 0.29 -33.35
CA ARG A 234 26.75 1.11 -33.78
C ARG A 234 26.54 0.88 -35.28
N PRO A 235 25.36 0.41 -35.73
CA PRO A 235 25.13 0.11 -37.13
C PRO A 235 25.38 1.36 -37.97
N HIS A 236 26.08 1.19 -39.09
CA HIS A 236 26.34 2.29 -40.02
C HIS A 236 25.01 2.83 -40.57
N LYS A 237 24.99 4.09 -41.01
CA LYS A 237 23.79 4.74 -41.57
C LYS A 237 23.11 3.90 -42.66
N ASP A 238 23.90 3.22 -43.48
CA ASP A 238 23.42 2.39 -44.60
C ASP A 238 22.87 1.04 -44.18
N GLN A 239 23.15 0.60 -42.94
CA GLN A 239 22.65 -0.65 -42.38
C GLN A 239 21.28 -0.47 -41.69
N ILE A 240 20.78 0.77 -41.57
CA ILE A 240 19.50 1.08 -40.95
C ILE A 240 18.42 1.07 -42.03
N VAL A 241 17.53 0.07 -41.97
CA VAL A 241 16.34 0.01 -42.85
C VAL A 241 15.49 1.27 -42.63
N ASN A 242 15.12 1.96 -43.72
CA ASN A 242 14.39 3.24 -43.69
C ASN A 242 15.12 4.40 -42.98
N TYR A 243 16.43 4.56 -43.20
CA TYR A 243 17.14 5.75 -42.73
C TYR A 243 16.57 7.04 -43.38
N ARG A 244 15.95 7.91 -42.57
CA ARG A 244 15.43 9.20 -43.02
C ARG A 244 16.58 10.13 -43.41
N LYS A 245 16.62 10.57 -44.67
CA LYS A 245 17.54 11.61 -45.10
C LYS A 245 17.10 12.95 -44.49
N CYS A 246 18.06 13.71 -43.98
CA CYS A 246 17.79 15.08 -43.53
C CYS A 246 17.33 15.89 -44.75
N PRO A 247 16.20 16.61 -44.70
CA PRO A 247 15.75 17.45 -45.79
C PRO A 247 16.79 18.52 -46.15
N GLU A 248 16.89 18.84 -47.43
CA GLU A 248 17.95 19.68 -47.98
C GLU A 248 17.92 21.11 -47.40
N GLU A 249 16.73 21.64 -47.11
CA GLU A 249 16.55 22.94 -46.45
C GLU A 249 17.30 23.04 -45.12
N TYR A 250 17.25 22.00 -44.29
CA TYR A 250 17.94 21.97 -42.99
C TYR A 250 19.45 21.85 -43.16
N ILE A 251 19.92 21.10 -44.16
CA ILE A 251 21.35 21.02 -44.50
C ILE A 251 21.85 22.39 -44.96
N ASN A 252 21.06 23.11 -45.75
CA ASN A 252 21.37 24.44 -46.24
C ASN A 252 21.41 25.45 -45.09
N HIS A 253 20.48 25.39 -44.14
CA HIS A 253 20.54 26.19 -42.90
C HIS A 253 21.80 25.93 -42.08
N LEU A 254 22.26 24.67 -41.98
CA LEU A 254 23.51 24.34 -41.28
C LEU A 254 24.76 24.84 -42.02
N LYS A 255 24.73 24.89 -43.36
CA LYS A 255 25.80 25.44 -44.18
C LYS A 255 25.84 26.97 -44.14
N LEU A 256 24.67 27.63 -44.14
CA LEU A 256 24.49 29.08 -44.02
C LEU A 256 24.82 29.59 -42.60
N GLY A 257 24.52 28.79 -41.57
CA GLY A 257 24.79 29.11 -40.16
C GLY A 257 26.26 29.14 -39.76
N LYS A 258 27.20 28.85 -40.66
CA LYS A 258 28.63 29.13 -40.44
C LYS A 258 29.01 30.58 -40.76
N GLY A 259 28.09 31.42 -41.23
CA GLY A 259 28.38 32.81 -41.64
C GLY A 259 27.41 33.91 -41.22
N SER A 260 26.21 33.63 -40.70
CA SER A 260 25.23 34.70 -40.36
C SER A 260 24.85 34.71 -38.88
N CYS A 261 25.73 35.26 -38.06
CA CYS A 261 25.43 35.63 -36.67
C CYS A 261 25.38 37.16 -36.56
N ILE A 262 24.62 37.85 -37.42
CA ILE A 262 24.12 39.22 -37.18
C ILE A 262 22.73 39.27 -37.84
N MET A 263 21.78 39.98 -37.24
CA MET A 263 20.45 40.36 -37.78
C MET A 263 19.24 39.49 -37.39
N TRP A 264 19.09 39.09 -36.12
CA TRP A 264 17.79 38.65 -35.57
C TRP A 264 17.46 39.34 -34.24
N SER A 265 17.64 40.66 -34.17
CA SER A 265 17.33 41.45 -32.97
C SER A 265 16.64 42.78 -33.25
N ASP A 266 15.79 42.89 -34.28
CA ASP A 266 15.18 44.21 -34.58
C ASP A 266 13.69 44.22 -35.00
N GLN A 267 12.93 43.16 -34.74
CA GLN A 267 11.49 43.13 -35.06
C GLN A 267 10.56 43.02 -33.84
N ARG A 268 11.06 43.23 -32.61
CA ARG A 268 10.24 43.17 -31.37
C ARG A 268 9.91 44.52 -30.72
N LYS A 269 10.09 45.66 -31.40
CA LYS A 269 9.87 46.99 -30.80
C LYS A 269 8.87 47.93 -31.49
N LYS A 270 8.04 47.46 -32.41
CA LYS A 270 6.94 48.27 -32.96
C LYS A 270 5.66 47.45 -33.02
N ASN A 271 4.97 47.36 -31.88
CA ASN A 271 3.52 47.16 -31.78
C ASN A 271 3.12 47.03 -30.31
N HIS A 272 3.43 48.04 -29.50
CA HIS A 272 2.64 48.35 -28.30
C HIS A 272 2.81 49.83 -28.00
N TYR A 273 1.65 50.50 -27.93
CA TYR A 273 1.38 51.91 -27.65
C TYR A 273 1.33 52.87 -28.86
N LEU A 274 0.08 53.25 -29.14
CA LEU A 274 -0.46 54.36 -29.96
C LEU A 274 -0.55 54.13 -31.46
#